data_AF-A0A5A7N0T4-F1
#
_entry.id   AF-A0A5A7N0T4-F1
#
_cell.length_a   1.000
_cell.length_b   1.000
_cell.length_c   1.000
_cell.angle_alpha   90.00
_cell.angle_beta   90.00
_cell.angle_gamma   90.00
#
_symmetry.space_group_name_H-M   'P 1'
#
loop_
_entity.id
_entity.type
_entity.pdbx_description
1 polymer ?
#
loop_
_entity_poly.entity_id
_entity_poly.type
_entity_poly.pdbx_seq_one_letter_code
_entity_poly.pdbx_strand_id
1 'polypeptide(L)'
;MEVRGIGLVRLDYLPGARIRLVVDLLPPDAIERLPKPQTETIEGVVLPRIALTAFEPSASAKVRMAFTQSLHQLDMPDATTSL
;
A
#
# COMPACT_ATOMS: atom_id res chain seq x y z
N MET A 1 14.54 10.86 -8.41
CA MET A 1 14.12 10.80 -6.99
C MET A 1 14.94 11.83 -6.21
N GLU A 2 14.35 12.62 -5.33
CA GLU A 2 15.11 13.46 -4.39
C GLU A 2 15.44 12.64 -3.14
N VAL A 3 16.70 12.71 -2.69
CA VAL A 3 17.12 12.15 -1.41
C VAL A 3 17.79 13.24 -0.59
N ARG A 4 17.13 13.66 0.50
CA ARG A 4 17.66 14.70 1.39
C ARG A 4 19.02 14.29 1.95
N GLY A 5 19.97 15.24 1.95
CA GLY A 5 21.37 14.99 2.32
C GLY A 5 22.25 14.44 1.18
N ILE A 6 21.67 14.07 0.03
CA ILE A 6 22.40 13.59 -1.16
C ILE A 6 22.11 14.49 -2.38
N GLY A 7 20.85 14.87 -2.61
CA GLY A 7 20.40 15.67 -3.76
C GLY A 7 19.49 14.87 -4.71
N LEU A 8 19.48 15.25 -6.00
CA LEU A 8 18.71 14.56 -7.03
C LEU A 8 19.43 13.29 -7.51
N VAL A 9 18.77 12.13 -7.38
CA VAL A 9 19.26 10.82 -7.79
C VAL A 9 18.50 10.34 -9.02
N ARG A 10 19.23 9.88 -10.04
CA ARG A 10 18.68 9.20 -11.21
C ARG A 10 18.54 7.71 -10.91
N LEU A 11 17.37 7.17 -11.19
CA LEU A 11 17.04 5.75 -11.07
C LEU A 11 16.37 5.30 -12.37
N ASP A 12 16.54 4.03 -12.71
CA ASP A 12 15.74 3.41 -13.77
C ASP A 12 14.26 3.43 -13.39
N TYR A 13 13.38 3.53 -14.38
CA TYR A 13 11.95 3.63 -14.16
C TYR A 13 11.14 2.85 -15.20
N LEU A 14 9.93 2.47 -14.80
CA LEU A 14 8.91 1.94 -15.70
C LEU A 14 7.93 3.06 -16.07
N PRO A 15 7.45 3.13 -17.32
CA PRO A 15 6.52 4.18 -17.77
C PRO A 15 5.12 4.06 -17.14
N GLY A 16 4.80 2.92 -16.50
CA GLY A 16 3.56 2.72 -15.79
C GLY A 16 3.61 1.51 -14.86
N ALA A 17 2.72 1.48 -13.86
CA ALA A 17 2.56 0.39 -12.91
C ALA A 17 1.09 0.26 -12.50
N ARG A 18 0.65 -0.98 -12.21
CA ARG A 18 -0.67 -1.22 -11.63
C ARG A 18 -0.63 -0.93 -10.13
N ILE A 19 -1.57 -0.13 -9.64
CA ILE A 19 -1.72 0.12 -8.21
C ILE A 19 -2.49 -1.04 -7.58
N ARG A 20 -2.02 -1.49 -6.41
CA ARG A 20 -2.52 -2.72 -5.77
C ARG A 20 -2.70 -2.63 -4.25
N LEU A 21 -2.41 -1.47 -3.66
CA LEU A 21 -1.57 -1.28 -2.47
C LEU A 21 -1.67 0.19 -2.04
N VAL A 22 -2.62 0.58 -1.17
CA VAL A 22 -2.58 1.89 -0.49
C VAL A 22 -1.92 1.72 0.89
N VAL A 23 -0.90 2.53 1.17
CA VAL A 23 -0.17 2.52 2.44
C VAL A 23 -0.20 3.93 3.04
N ASP A 24 -0.95 4.10 4.12
CA ASP A 24 -0.98 5.35 4.87
C ASP A 24 0.17 5.39 5.87
N LEU A 25 0.99 6.44 5.79
CA LEU A 25 2.09 6.66 6.71
C LEU A 25 1.58 7.42 7.94
N LEU A 26 1.35 6.70 9.04
CA LEU A 26 0.75 7.23 10.27
C LEU A 26 1.71 7.16 11.47
N PRO A 27 1.55 8.03 12.48
CA PRO A 27 2.32 7.93 13.71
C PRO A 27 2.00 6.63 14.49
N PRO A 28 2.91 6.12 15.33
CA PRO A 28 2.76 4.81 15.97
C PRO A 28 1.50 4.63 16.82
N ASP A 29 1.03 5.70 17.45
CA ASP A 29 -0.17 5.73 18.30
C ASP A 29 -1.48 5.60 17.51
N ALA A 30 -1.44 5.88 16.20
CA ALA A 30 -2.57 5.69 15.29
C ALA A 30 -2.63 4.28 14.68
N ILE A 31 -1.64 3.41 14.95
CA ILE A 31 -1.60 2.05 14.42
C ILE A 31 -2.30 1.08 15.37
N GLU A 32 -3.46 0.56 14.96
CA GLU A 32 -4.15 -0.50 15.69
C GLU A 32 -3.33 -1.81 15.67
N ARG A 33 -3.30 -2.53 16.80
CA ARG A 33 -2.53 -3.78 16.93
C ARG A 33 -3.11 -4.93 16.08
N LEU A 34 -4.44 -4.95 15.92
CA LEU A 34 -5.17 -5.94 15.13
C LEU A 34 -6.23 -5.24 14.26
N PRO A 35 -5.81 -4.51 13.22
CA PRO A 35 -6.73 -3.76 12.38
C PRO A 35 -7.64 -4.71 11.61
N LYS A 36 -8.90 -4.29 11.42
CA LYS A 36 -9.78 -4.92 10.43
C LYS A 36 -9.23 -4.67 9.02
N PRO A 37 -9.51 -5.53 8.03
CA PRO A 37 -9.20 -5.25 6.63
C PRO A 37 -9.84 -3.91 6.21
N GLN A 38 -9.04 -3.06 5.56
CA GLN A 38 -9.48 -1.75 5.08
C GLN A 38 -9.27 -1.67 3.57
N THR A 39 -10.10 -0.86 2.92
CA THR A 39 -10.00 -0.56 1.50
C THR A 39 -10.08 0.93 1.26
N GLU A 40 -9.65 1.35 0.07
CA GLU A 40 -9.78 2.70 -0.47
C GLU A 40 -10.28 2.59 -1.91
N THR A 41 -11.18 3.49 -2.32
CA THR A 41 -11.67 3.52 -3.71
C THR A 41 -11.06 4.70 -4.44
N ILE A 42 -10.23 4.40 -5.44
CA ILE A 42 -9.57 5.41 -6.27
C ILE A 42 -10.05 5.23 -7.70
N GLU A 43 -10.71 6.26 -8.26
CA GLU A 43 -11.26 6.22 -9.63
C GLU A 43 -12.15 4.97 -9.87
N GLY A 44 -12.97 4.60 -8.87
CA GLY A 44 -13.84 3.42 -8.92
C GLY A 44 -13.15 2.07 -8.68
N VAL A 45 -11.83 2.03 -8.51
CA VAL A 45 -11.08 0.81 -8.19
C VAL A 45 -10.94 0.64 -6.69
N VAL A 46 -11.47 -0.47 -6.15
CA VAL A 46 -11.31 -0.82 -4.74
C VAL A 46 -9.93 -1.45 -4.51
N LEU A 47 -9.13 -0.81 -3.65
CA LEU A 47 -7.77 -1.21 -3.34
C LEU A 47 -7.65 -1.56 -1.84
N PRO A 48 -6.87 -2.59 -1.47
CA PRO A 48 -6.49 -2.81 -0.08
C PRO A 48 -5.75 -1.58 0.47
N ARG A 49 -6.07 -1.21 1.72
CA ARG A 49 -5.40 -0.13 2.43
C ARG A 49 -4.83 -0.64 3.75
N ILE A 50 -3.62 -0.22 4.08
CA ILE A 50 -3.00 -0.46 5.39
C ILE A 50 -2.46 0.85 5.96
N ALA A 51 -2.38 0.91 7.28
CA ALA A 51 -1.61 1.94 7.98
C ALA A 51 -0.22 1.40 8.37
N LEU A 52 0.80 2.24 8.30
CA LEU A 52 2.19 1.90 8.59
C LEU A 52 2.93 3.07 9.22
N THR A 53 3.79 2.81 10.21
CA THR A 53 4.74 3.82 10.69
C THR A 53 5.95 3.88 9.76
N ALA A 54 6.20 5.05 9.15
CA ALA A 54 7.24 5.21 8.13
C ALA A 54 8.68 4.90 8.62
N PHE A 55 8.98 5.20 9.88
CA PHE A 55 10.36 5.18 10.42
C PHE A 55 10.64 4.01 11.37
N GLU A 56 9.76 3.01 11.44
CA GLU A 56 10.11 1.78 12.16
C GLU A 56 11.11 0.94 11.32
N PRO A 57 12.05 0.21 11.93
CA PRO A 57 13.05 -0.58 11.19
C PRO A 57 12.44 -1.59 10.21
N SER A 58 11.22 -2.06 10.50
CA SER A 58 10.52 -3.07 9.71
C SER A 58 9.64 -2.50 8.59
N ALA A 59 9.55 -1.17 8.43
CA ALA A 59 8.59 -0.52 7.53
C ALA A 59 8.63 -1.09 6.10
N SER A 60 9.83 -1.16 5.51
CA SER A 60 10.00 -1.68 4.15
C SER A 60 9.61 -3.17 4.03
N ALA A 61 9.83 -3.96 5.08
CA ALA A 61 9.47 -5.38 5.10
C ALA A 61 7.95 -5.56 5.18
N LYS A 62 7.26 -4.75 5.99
CA LYS A 62 5.79 -4.74 6.08
C LYS A 62 5.14 -4.33 4.76
N VAL A 63 5.67 -3.31 4.06
CA VAL A 63 5.19 -2.94 2.72
C VAL A 63 5.29 -4.11 1.75
N ARG A 64 6.45 -4.79 1.71
CA ARG A 64 6.62 -5.97 0.84
C ARG A 64 5.65 -7.09 1.18
N MET A 65 5.47 -7.39 2.46
CA MET A 65 4.53 -8.42 2.92
C MET A 65 3.09 -8.10 2.51
N ALA A 66 2.62 -6.89 2.78
CA ALA A 66 1.27 -6.45 2.44
C ALA A 66 1.04 -6.42 0.92
N PHE A 67 2.04 -5.99 0.15
CA PHE A 67 1.96 -6.02 -1.31
C PHE A 67 1.83 -7.46 -1.82
N THR A 68 2.67 -8.39 -1.36
CA THR A 68 2.57 -9.81 -1.74
C THR A 68 1.20 -10.40 -1.38
N GLN A 69 0.68 -10.09 -0.18
CA GLN A 69 -0.67 -10.53 0.23
C GLN A 69 -1.76 -9.95 -0.68
N SER A 70 -1.64 -8.69 -1.11
CA SER A 70 -2.61 -8.06 -2.00
C SER A 70 -2.74 -8.79 -3.33
N LEU A 71 -1.67 -9.41 -3.83
CA LEU A 71 -1.70 -10.17 -5.09
C LEU A 71 -2.69 -11.32 -5.03
N HIS A 72 -2.79 -11.99 -3.88
CA HIS A 72 -3.68 -13.13 -3.66
C HIS A 72 -5.14 -12.73 -3.35
N GLN A 73 -5.39 -11.49 -2.91
CA GLN A 73 -6.71 -11.05 -2.43
C GLN A 73 -7.72 -10.77 -3.56
N LEU A 74 -7.29 -10.55 -4.81
CA LEU A 74 -8.19 -10.22 -5.94
C LEU A 74 -8.59 -11.43 -6.81
N ASP A 75 -8.32 -12.65 -6.38
CA ASP A 75 -8.87 -13.86 -7.05
C ASP A 75 -10.30 -14.22 -6.56
N MET A 76 -10.99 -13.29 -5.90
CA MET A 76 -12.42 -13.41 -5.60
C MET A 76 -13.22 -12.75 -6.74
N PRO A 77 -14.08 -13.48 -7.48
CA PRO A 77 -14.89 -12.89 -8.54
C PRO A 77 -15.80 -11.81 -7.94
N ASP A 78 -15.96 -10.71 -8.69
CA ASP A 78 -16.79 -9.56 -8.33
C ASP A 78 -18.12 -10.01 -7.71
N ALA A 79 -18.27 -9.80 -6.40
CA ALA A 79 -19.56 -9.77 -5.75
C ALA A 79 -20.26 -8.44 -6.08
N THR A 80 -20.43 -8.16 -7.37
CA THR A 80 -21.37 -7.16 -7.88
C THR A 80 -22.21 -7.82 -8.97
N THR A 81 -23.14 -8.65 -8.53
CA THR A 81 -24.44 -8.85 -9.17
C THR A 81 -25.47 -8.78 -8.04
N SER A 82 -26.54 -8.03 -8.28
CA SER A 82 -27.61 -7.59 -7.35
C SER A 82 -27.27 -6.23 -6.72
N LEU A 83 -27.96 -5.12 -7.00
CA LEU A 83 -29.34 -4.90 -7.48
C LEU A 83 -29.39 -3.73 -8.48
#